data_AF-A0A4Q7N6H8-F1
#
_entry.id   AF-A0A4Q7N6H8-F1
#
_cell.length_a   1.000
_cell.length_b   1.000
_cell.length_c   1.000
_cell.angle_alpha   90.00
_cell.angle_beta   90.00
_cell.angle_gamma   90.00
#
_symmetry.space_group_name_H-M   'P 1'
#
loop_
_entity.id
_entity.type
_entity.pdbx_description
1 polymer ?
#
loop_
_entity_poly.entity_id
_entity_poly.type
_entity_poly.pdbx_seq_one_letter_code
_entity_poly.pdbx_strand_id
1 'polypeptide(L)'
;MARIVLGLGTSHGPQLSTPPDKWSLRVEADRAETAHPYRGATYGFDELAAMRVAEGLDERVTPDAMAGHAQRCADAVESLAVRLREARVDVAIIVGNDQREVFGARLTPALWMYAGAEVADEPVHPERLAKLSPAIAISATAIKPAVSSRYPGHPQLAAHLGAALADAGFDLAQSDEMPQRGPGPATGMPHAFGFVYQRLMKGSVLPHVPFMLNTFYPPNQPRAGRCMDFGRALARAVAAWPQALRVALIASGGLSHFVIDETFDRALLDAMRRRDEDWLRGIDEATLQSGTSECKNWLPVAAACAEAGLEMELVDYVPCYRSHAGTGTAMAFAAWR
;
A
#
# COMPACT_ATOMS: atom_id res chain seq x y z
N MET A 1 14.43 22.18 11.97
CA MET A 1 14.64 20.80 11.51
C MET A 1 13.32 20.07 11.54
N ALA A 2 12.99 19.39 10.44
CA ALA A 2 11.79 18.58 10.36
C ALA A 2 11.91 17.34 11.24
N ARG A 3 10.77 16.80 11.66
CA ARG A 3 10.67 15.60 12.48
C ARG A 3 9.57 14.71 11.95
N ILE A 4 9.84 13.40 11.88
CA ILE A 4 8.81 12.41 11.66
C ILE A 4 8.05 12.29 12.99
N VAL A 5 6.77 12.64 12.98
CA VAL A 5 5.91 12.65 14.19
C VAL A 5 4.87 11.55 14.19
N LEU A 6 4.70 10.87 13.05
CA LEU A 6 3.72 9.80 12.87
C LEU A 6 4.18 8.90 11.72
N GLY A 7 4.19 7.59 11.95
CA GLY A 7 4.11 6.60 10.89
C GLY A 7 2.70 6.00 10.82
N LEU A 8 2.23 5.65 9.64
CA LEU A 8 1.02 4.87 9.43
C LEU A 8 1.29 3.77 8.40
N GLY A 9 0.70 2.61 8.62
CA GLY A 9 0.67 1.51 7.67
C GLY A 9 -0.77 1.08 7.48
N THR A 10 -1.21 1.00 6.22
CA THR A 10 -2.56 0.58 5.86
C THR A 10 -2.53 -0.31 4.64
N SER A 11 -3.32 -1.38 4.68
CA SER A 11 -3.74 -2.07 3.47
C SER A 11 -4.56 -1.12 2.57
N HIS A 12 -4.52 -1.34 1.25
CA HIS A 12 -5.32 -0.60 0.26
C HIS A 12 -6.08 -1.53 -0.70
N GLY A 13 -6.16 -2.81 -0.38
CA GLY A 13 -6.76 -3.81 -1.27
C GLY A 13 -8.23 -3.49 -1.61
N PRO A 14 -8.70 -3.79 -2.83
CA PRO A 14 -10.08 -3.52 -3.27
C PRO A 14 -11.19 -3.98 -2.32
N GLN A 15 -10.97 -5.05 -1.53
CA GLN A 15 -11.93 -5.55 -0.54
C GLN A 15 -12.26 -4.52 0.56
N LEU A 16 -11.34 -3.60 0.91
CA LEU A 16 -11.61 -2.51 1.87
C LEU A 16 -12.64 -1.51 1.39
N SER A 17 -12.82 -1.43 0.08
CA SER A 17 -13.76 -0.52 -0.59
C SER A 17 -15.01 -1.24 -1.11
N THR A 18 -15.10 -2.56 -0.92
CA THR A 18 -16.17 -3.40 -1.44
C THR A 18 -17.06 -3.87 -0.29
N PRO A 19 -18.39 -3.71 -0.38
CA PRO A 19 -19.32 -4.28 0.60
C PRO A 19 -19.08 -5.79 0.82
N PRO A 20 -19.17 -6.31 2.06
CA PRO A 20 -18.80 -7.70 2.38
C PRO A 20 -19.64 -8.73 1.64
N ASP A 21 -20.93 -8.46 1.40
CA ASP A 21 -21.83 -9.29 0.61
C ASP A 21 -21.40 -9.44 -0.86
N LYS A 22 -20.48 -8.58 -1.32
CA LYS A 22 -19.95 -8.56 -2.69
C LYS A 22 -18.51 -9.07 -2.78
N TRP A 23 -17.88 -9.50 -1.70
CA TRP A 23 -16.52 -10.06 -1.75
C TRP A 23 -16.42 -11.32 -2.61
N SER A 24 -17.50 -12.11 -2.65
CA SER A 24 -17.61 -13.32 -3.47
C SER A 24 -17.50 -13.05 -4.98
N LEU A 25 -17.77 -11.82 -5.45
CA LEU A 25 -17.65 -11.44 -6.87
C LEU A 25 -16.22 -11.59 -7.41
N ARG A 26 -15.21 -11.66 -6.54
CA ARG A 26 -13.81 -11.90 -6.93
C ARG A 26 -13.44 -13.38 -7.01
N VAL A 27 -14.25 -14.27 -6.45
CA VAL A 27 -13.93 -15.70 -6.38
C VAL A 27 -13.92 -16.35 -7.77
N GLU A 28 -14.73 -15.87 -8.71
CA GLU A 28 -14.67 -16.36 -10.10
C GLU A 28 -13.32 -16.08 -10.75
N ALA A 29 -12.80 -14.85 -10.57
CA ALA A 29 -11.46 -14.51 -11.04
C ALA A 29 -10.37 -15.32 -10.32
N ASP A 30 -10.54 -15.57 -9.01
CA ASP A 30 -9.62 -16.42 -8.25
C ASP A 30 -9.61 -17.87 -8.76
N ARG A 31 -10.76 -18.41 -9.17
CA ARG A 31 -10.85 -19.76 -9.77
C ARG A 31 -10.25 -19.83 -11.16
N ALA A 32 -10.35 -18.74 -11.93
CA ALA A 32 -9.79 -18.66 -13.27
C ALA A 32 -8.25 -18.49 -13.27
N GLU A 33 -7.69 -17.92 -12.19
CA GLU A 33 -6.25 -17.85 -12.00
C GLU A 33 -5.67 -19.25 -11.69
N THR A 34 -4.64 -19.61 -12.45
CA THR A 34 -4.03 -20.94 -12.43
C THR A 34 -2.73 -20.97 -11.63
N ALA A 35 -2.17 -19.81 -11.30
CA ALA A 35 -0.89 -19.69 -10.62
C ALA A 35 -0.99 -18.72 -9.44
N HIS A 36 -1.51 -19.19 -8.31
CA HIS A 36 -1.52 -18.44 -7.05
C HIS A 36 -0.24 -18.69 -6.26
N PRO A 37 0.62 -17.66 -6.04
CA PRO A 37 1.79 -17.81 -5.19
C PRO A 37 1.39 -18.03 -3.73
N TYR A 38 1.92 -19.07 -3.12
CA TYR A 38 1.74 -19.39 -1.70
C TYR A 38 2.94 -20.20 -1.19
N ARG A 39 3.60 -19.71 -0.13
CA ARG A 39 4.71 -20.41 0.54
C ARG A 39 5.81 -20.94 -0.40
N GLY A 40 6.27 -20.09 -1.32
CA GLY A 40 7.38 -20.38 -2.23
C GLY A 40 7.04 -21.24 -3.44
N ALA A 41 5.77 -21.60 -3.63
CA ALA A 41 5.27 -22.32 -4.82
C ALA A 41 4.02 -21.65 -5.39
N THR A 42 3.54 -22.16 -6.53
CA THR A 42 2.30 -21.70 -7.18
C THR A 42 1.29 -22.83 -7.25
N TYR A 43 0.02 -22.52 -7.00
CA TYR A 43 -1.06 -23.51 -6.96
C TYR A 43 -2.30 -23.02 -7.73
N GLY A 44 -3.09 -23.97 -8.23
CA GLY A 44 -4.45 -23.70 -8.68
C GLY A 44 -5.43 -23.52 -7.50
N PHE A 45 -6.60 -22.95 -7.78
CA PHE A 45 -7.63 -22.71 -6.75
C PHE A 45 -8.07 -23.99 -6.03
N ASP A 46 -8.41 -25.06 -6.78
CA ASP A 46 -8.90 -26.30 -6.18
C ASP A 46 -7.80 -27.07 -5.43
N GLU A 47 -6.54 -26.92 -5.85
CA GLU A 47 -5.39 -27.46 -5.11
C GLU A 47 -5.23 -26.76 -3.76
N LEU A 48 -5.36 -25.44 -3.71
CA LEU A 48 -5.37 -24.67 -2.47
C LEU A 48 -6.53 -25.08 -1.55
N ALA A 49 -7.73 -25.22 -2.11
CA ALA A 49 -8.90 -25.69 -1.37
C ALA A 49 -8.66 -27.06 -0.71
N ALA A 50 -8.12 -28.02 -1.47
CA ALA A 50 -7.84 -29.35 -0.95
C ALA A 50 -6.74 -29.33 0.13
N MET A 51 -5.66 -28.58 -0.09
CA MET A 51 -4.52 -28.47 0.83
C MET A 51 -4.90 -27.82 2.17
N ARG A 52 -5.85 -26.88 2.14
CA ARG A 52 -6.20 -26.02 3.28
C ARG A 52 -7.50 -26.42 3.99
N VAL A 53 -8.07 -27.58 3.66
CA VAL A 53 -9.33 -28.06 4.26
C VAL A 53 -9.29 -28.10 5.80
N ALA A 54 -8.13 -28.43 6.38
CA ALA A 54 -7.94 -28.53 7.83
C ALA A 54 -7.99 -27.16 8.54
N GLU A 55 -7.90 -26.04 7.81
CA GLU A 55 -7.98 -24.69 8.39
C GLU A 55 -9.42 -24.23 8.67
N GLY A 56 -10.44 -24.97 8.21
CA GLY A 56 -11.85 -24.64 8.48
C GLY A 56 -12.29 -23.30 7.89
N LEU A 57 -11.75 -22.91 6.72
CA LEU A 57 -11.96 -21.58 6.14
C LEU A 57 -13.41 -21.28 5.75
N ASP A 58 -14.26 -22.30 5.60
CA ASP A 58 -15.70 -22.13 5.34
C ASP A 58 -16.41 -21.30 6.42
N GLU A 59 -16.03 -21.46 7.69
CA GLU A 59 -16.61 -20.69 8.80
C GLU A 59 -16.27 -19.19 8.72
N ARG A 60 -15.18 -18.88 8.03
CA ARG A 60 -14.59 -17.53 7.94
C ARG A 60 -15.05 -16.75 6.71
N VAL A 61 -15.77 -17.42 5.82
CA VAL A 61 -16.36 -16.83 4.61
C VAL A 61 -17.89 -16.82 4.67
N THR A 62 -18.46 -17.03 5.86
CA THR A 62 -19.89 -16.79 6.11
C THR A 62 -20.21 -15.29 5.99
N PRO A 63 -21.46 -14.90 5.64
CA PRO A 63 -21.85 -13.49 5.60
C PRO A 63 -21.53 -12.72 6.88
N ASP A 64 -21.77 -13.34 8.05
CA ASP A 64 -21.51 -12.74 9.35
C ASP A 64 -20.01 -12.56 9.61
N ALA A 65 -19.17 -13.55 9.26
CA ALA A 65 -17.73 -13.44 9.39
C ALA A 65 -17.16 -12.35 8.48
N MET A 66 -17.61 -12.29 7.22
CA MET A 66 -17.19 -11.24 6.29
C MET A 66 -17.64 -9.85 6.75
N ALA A 67 -18.88 -9.71 7.25
CA ALA A 67 -19.37 -8.46 7.81
C ALA A 67 -18.58 -8.02 9.04
N GLY A 68 -18.27 -8.95 9.95
CA GLY A 68 -17.43 -8.68 11.13
C GLY A 68 -16.00 -8.24 10.75
N HIS A 69 -15.38 -8.90 9.76
CA HIS A 69 -14.09 -8.48 9.23
C HIS A 69 -14.15 -7.10 8.57
N ALA A 70 -15.19 -6.82 7.77
CA ALA A 70 -15.38 -5.51 7.14
C ALA A 70 -15.54 -4.40 8.18
N GLN A 71 -16.31 -4.63 9.25
CA GLN A 71 -16.48 -3.66 10.33
C GLN A 71 -15.15 -3.37 11.04
N ARG A 72 -14.38 -4.42 11.40
CA ARG A 72 -13.04 -4.26 12.00
C ARG A 72 -12.11 -3.43 11.12
N CYS A 73 -12.13 -3.66 9.80
CA CYS A 73 -11.36 -2.86 8.86
C CYS A 73 -11.81 -1.40 8.82
N ALA A 74 -13.13 -1.14 8.84
CA ALA A 74 -13.66 0.22 8.86
C ALA A 74 -13.24 0.97 10.13
N ASP A 75 -13.34 0.32 11.29
CA ASP A 75 -12.93 0.88 12.59
C ASP A 75 -11.42 1.18 12.62
N ALA A 76 -10.60 0.27 12.09
CA ALA A 76 -9.16 0.45 12.02
C ALA A 76 -8.77 1.60 11.08
N VAL A 77 -9.41 1.73 9.91
CA VAL A 77 -9.20 2.87 8.99
C VAL A 77 -9.60 4.19 9.66
N GLU A 78 -10.73 4.24 10.37
CA GLU A 78 -11.13 5.45 11.12
C GLU A 78 -10.12 5.79 12.20
N SER A 79 -9.60 4.79 12.94
CA SER A 79 -8.54 4.98 13.93
C SER A 79 -7.30 5.62 13.30
N LEU A 80 -6.83 5.13 12.15
CA LEU A 80 -5.69 5.75 11.44
C LEU A 80 -5.99 7.20 11.00
N ALA A 81 -7.21 7.46 10.50
CA ALA A 81 -7.63 8.80 10.08
C ALA A 81 -7.68 9.80 11.26
N VAL A 82 -8.20 9.37 12.41
CA VAL A 82 -8.17 10.15 13.66
C VAL A 82 -6.74 10.44 14.06
N ARG A 83 -5.87 9.42 14.08
CA ARG A 83 -4.46 9.56 14.45
C ARG A 83 -3.69 10.53 13.55
N LEU A 84 -3.96 10.51 12.24
CA LEU A 84 -3.37 11.44 11.27
C LEU A 84 -3.75 12.90 11.59
N ARG A 85 -5.04 13.13 11.84
CA ARG A 85 -5.58 14.46 12.15
C ARG A 85 -5.06 15.01 13.49
N GLU A 86 -5.00 14.17 14.52
CA GLU A 86 -4.48 14.54 15.84
C GLU A 86 -2.99 14.86 15.81
N ALA A 87 -2.22 14.22 14.93
CA ALA A 87 -0.79 14.44 14.81
C ALA A 87 -0.42 15.82 14.24
N ARG A 88 -1.38 16.62 13.76
CA ARG A 88 -1.14 17.99 13.22
C ARG A 88 0.04 18.00 12.25
N VAL A 89 -0.06 17.16 11.23
CA VAL A 89 0.98 16.94 10.22
C VAL A 89 0.97 18.10 9.23
N ASP A 90 2.15 18.63 8.91
CA ASP A 90 2.32 19.68 7.91
C ASP A 90 2.46 19.10 6.50
N VAL A 91 3.13 17.95 6.38
CA VAL A 91 3.39 17.26 5.11
C VAL A 91 3.41 15.74 5.30
N ALA A 92 2.83 15.01 4.35
CA ALA A 92 2.89 13.56 4.30
C ALA A 92 3.92 13.07 3.27
N ILE A 93 4.63 11.99 3.56
CA ILE A 93 5.39 11.22 2.59
C ILE A 93 4.71 9.86 2.48
N ILE A 94 4.24 9.52 1.28
CA ILE A 94 3.42 8.33 1.05
C ILE A 94 4.22 7.35 0.22
N VAL A 95 4.42 6.14 0.73
CA VAL A 95 5.08 5.02 0.03
C VAL A 95 4.01 4.03 -0.41
N GLY A 96 3.85 3.90 -1.72
CA GLY A 96 2.94 2.95 -2.35
C GLY A 96 3.58 2.27 -3.55
N ASN A 97 2.77 1.75 -4.46
CA ASN A 97 3.19 1.11 -5.70
C ASN A 97 2.25 1.50 -6.85
N ASP A 98 2.68 1.17 -8.07
CA ASP A 98 1.86 1.20 -9.26
C ASP A 98 1.57 -0.22 -9.73
N GLN A 99 0.33 -0.48 -10.16
CA GLN A 99 -0.09 -1.74 -10.77
C GLN A 99 -0.40 -1.56 -12.26
N ARG A 100 0.51 -0.91 -13.01
CA ARG A 100 0.31 -0.49 -14.41
C ARG A 100 -0.88 0.46 -14.57
N GLU A 101 -1.06 1.39 -13.65
CA GLU A 101 -2.08 2.42 -13.76
C GLU A 101 -1.50 3.66 -14.43
N VAL A 102 -0.32 4.09 -14.00
CA VAL A 102 0.40 5.25 -14.58
C VAL A 102 1.64 4.85 -15.37
N PHE A 103 2.28 3.73 -15.03
CA PHE A 103 3.46 3.24 -15.76
C PHE A 103 3.11 2.09 -16.71
N GLY A 104 3.27 2.30 -18.01
CA GLY A 104 3.19 1.24 -19.02
C GLY A 104 4.49 0.46 -19.17
N ALA A 105 4.54 -0.50 -20.09
CA ALA A 105 5.76 -1.27 -20.39
C ALA A 105 6.96 -0.42 -20.85
N ARG A 106 6.73 0.85 -21.24
CA ARG A 106 7.78 1.78 -21.68
C ARG A 106 8.72 2.22 -20.55
N LEU A 107 8.24 2.21 -19.30
CA LEU A 107 9.02 2.60 -18.13
C LEU A 107 8.53 1.82 -16.92
N THR A 108 9.43 1.11 -16.24
CA THR A 108 9.14 0.41 -14.98
C THR A 108 10.18 0.85 -13.96
N PRO A 109 9.94 1.94 -13.21
CA PRO A 109 10.93 2.44 -12.27
C PRO A 109 10.98 1.54 -11.03
N ALA A 110 12.18 1.15 -10.59
CA ALA A 110 12.33 0.39 -9.35
C ALA A 110 11.90 1.22 -8.12
N LEU A 111 12.31 2.49 -8.13
CA LEU A 111 11.97 3.54 -7.18
C LEU A 111 11.55 4.77 -7.98
N TRP A 112 10.44 5.39 -7.62
CA TRP A 112 9.99 6.64 -8.22
C TRP A 112 9.53 7.65 -7.17
N MET A 113 9.75 8.93 -7.43
CA MET A 113 9.29 10.06 -6.62
C MET A 113 8.54 11.08 -7.48
N TYR A 114 7.42 11.60 -6.97
CA TYR A 114 6.75 12.74 -7.58
C TYR A 114 7.21 14.06 -6.94
N ALA A 115 7.63 15.03 -7.75
CA ALA A 115 8.12 16.32 -7.29
C ALA A 115 7.29 17.52 -7.79
N GLY A 116 6.14 17.27 -8.44
CA GLY A 116 5.25 18.31 -8.93
C GLY A 116 4.54 19.09 -7.81
N ALA A 117 4.10 20.31 -8.13
CA ALA A 117 3.42 21.20 -7.19
C ALA A 117 1.98 20.81 -6.89
N GLU A 118 1.33 20.11 -7.82
CA GLU A 118 -0.05 19.63 -7.67
C GLU A 118 -0.19 18.24 -8.29
N VAL A 119 -0.90 17.35 -7.58
CA VAL A 119 -1.36 16.07 -8.11
C VAL A 119 -2.80 16.24 -8.57
N ALA A 120 -3.04 16.11 -9.88
CA ALA A 120 -4.39 15.97 -10.39
C ALA A 120 -4.95 14.57 -10.08
N ASP A 121 -6.21 14.50 -9.68
CA ASP A 121 -6.94 13.24 -9.48
C ASP A 121 -8.35 13.38 -10.05
N GLU A 122 -8.74 12.38 -10.84
CA GLU A 122 -9.96 12.44 -11.65
C GLU A 122 -10.96 11.38 -11.21
N PRO A 123 -12.27 11.67 -11.26
CA PRO A 123 -13.30 10.64 -11.11
C PRO A 123 -13.07 9.49 -12.10
N VAL A 124 -13.56 8.29 -11.75
CA VAL A 124 -13.51 7.18 -12.70
C VAL A 124 -14.32 7.53 -13.95
N HIS A 125 -13.62 7.68 -15.08
CA HIS A 125 -14.26 8.03 -16.34
C HIS A 125 -15.37 7.02 -16.71
N PRO A 126 -16.56 7.46 -17.18
CA PRO A 126 -17.68 6.56 -17.48
C PRO A 126 -17.32 5.41 -18.44
N GLU A 127 -16.51 5.70 -19.47
CA GLU A 127 -16.05 4.67 -20.41
C GLU A 127 -15.11 3.64 -19.78
N ARG A 128 -14.31 4.04 -18.79
CA ARG A 128 -13.48 3.10 -18.01
C ARG A 128 -14.40 2.26 -17.14
N LEU A 129 -15.33 2.89 -16.43
CA LEU A 129 -16.27 2.21 -15.52
C LEU A 129 -17.07 1.11 -16.25
N ALA A 130 -17.53 1.38 -17.48
CA ALA A 130 -18.25 0.42 -18.31
C ALA A 130 -17.43 -0.82 -18.72
N LYS A 131 -16.10 -0.77 -18.63
CA LYS A 131 -15.18 -1.87 -18.98
C LYS A 131 -14.70 -2.67 -17.76
N LEU A 132 -14.95 -2.17 -16.54
CA LEU A 132 -14.50 -2.83 -15.32
C LEU A 132 -15.49 -3.93 -14.91
N SER A 133 -14.98 -4.99 -14.30
CA SER A 133 -15.86 -5.96 -13.64
C SER A 133 -16.60 -5.29 -12.48
N PRO A 134 -17.80 -5.78 -12.10
CA PRO A 134 -18.59 -5.17 -11.02
C PRO A 134 -17.81 -4.99 -9.71
N ALA A 135 -17.00 -5.98 -9.32
CA ALA A 135 -16.16 -5.90 -8.13
C ALA A 135 -15.11 -4.78 -8.22
N ILE A 136 -14.45 -4.65 -9.37
CA ILE A 136 -13.43 -3.60 -9.56
C ILE A 136 -14.09 -2.23 -9.66
N ALA A 137 -15.23 -2.10 -10.33
CA ALA A 137 -15.96 -0.85 -10.46
C ALA A 137 -16.29 -0.22 -9.10
N ILE A 138 -16.80 -1.03 -8.15
CA ILE A 138 -17.10 -0.57 -6.78
C ILE A 138 -15.85 0.00 -6.11
N SER A 139 -14.77 -0.79 -6.10
CA SER A 139 -13.54 -0.39 -5.43
C SER A 139 -12.87 0.83 -6.07
N ALA A 140 -12.87 0.92 -7.41
CA ALA A 140 -12.25 2.00 -8.17
C ALA A 140 -12.96 3.34 -7.93
N THR A 141 -14.29 3.34 -7.83
CA THR A 141 -15.05 4.55 -7.52
C THR A 141 -14.79 5.04 -6.10
N ALA A 142 -14.65 4.13 -5.11
CA ALA A 142 -14.48 4.50 -3.70
C ALA A 142 -13.12 5.14 -3.38
N ILE A 143 -12.12 4.98 -4.24
CA ILE A 143 -10.76 5.50 -4.08
C ILE A 143 -10.45 6.69 -5.00
N LYS A 144 -11.45 7.17 -5.73
CA LYS A 144 -11.35 8.34 -6.62
C LYS A 144 -12.27 9.45 -6.14
N PRO A 145 -11.93 10.72 -6.40
CA PRO A 145 -12.77 11.82 -5.99
C PRO A 145 -14.08 11.83 -6.80
N ALA A 146 -15.14 12.40 -6.23
CA ALA A 146 -16.42 12.55 -6.92
C ALA A 146 -16.37 13.59 -8.05
N VAL A 147 -15.43 14.53 -7.98
CA VAL A 147 -15.20 15.59 -8.97
C VAL A 147 -13.70 15.72 -9.25
N SER A 148 -13.33 16.26 -10.42
CA SER A 148 -11.93 16.58 -10.73
C SER A 148 -11.31 17.40 -9.61
N SER A 149 -10.20 16.92 -9.07
CA SER A 149 -9.58 17.45 -7.87
C SER A 149 -8.08 17.65 -8.09
N ARG A 150 -7.50 18.62 -7.36
CA ARG A 150 -6.07 18.87 -7.32
C ARG A 150 -5.61 18.90 -5.88
N TYR A 151 -4.57 18.15 -5.59
CA TYR A 151 -4.00 18.03 -4.24
C TYR A 151 -2.60 18.62 -4.20
N PRO A 152 -2.23 19.33 -3.13
CA PRO A 152 -0.93 19.99 -3.04
C PRO A 152 0.20 18.96 -2.96
N GLY A 153 1.16 19.07 -3.89
CA GLY A 153 2.48 18.46 -3.73
C GLY A 153 3.40 19.33 -2.86
N HIS A 154 4.63 18.88 -2.63
CA HIS A 154 5.62 19.67 -1.89
C HIS A 154 6.99 19.71 -2.62
N PRO A 155 7.13 20.46 -3.74
CA PRO A 155 8.30 20.43 -4.62
C PRO A 155 9.63 20.71 -3.92
N GLN A 156 9.65 21.67 -2.98
CA GLN A 156 10.89 22.02 -2.28
C GLN A 156 11.40 20.87 -1.41
N LEU A 157 10.50 20.17 -0.72
CA LEU A 157 10.84 18.99 0.06
C LEU A 157 11.21 17.84 -0.86
N ALA A 158 10.47 17.62 -1.95
CA ALA A 158 10.80 16.59 -2.93
C ALA A 158 12.21 16.79 -3.51
N ALA A 159 12.57 18.02 -3.90
CA ALA A 159 13.92 18.33 -4.39
C ALA A 159 15.01 18.04 -3.35
N HIS A 160 14.78 18.42 -2.09
CA HIS A 160 15.69 18.13 -0.98
C HIS A 160 15.83 16.63 -0.73
N LEU A 161 14.73 15.89 -0.69
CA LEU A 161 14.72 14.43 -0.52
C LEU A 161 15.44 13.75 -1.69
N GLY A 162 15.14 14.17 -2.93
CA GLY A 162 15.77 13.64 -4.14
C GLY A 162 17.29 13.79 -4.13
N ALA A 163 17.79 14.98 -3.79
CA ALA A 163 19.23 15.23 -3.67
C ALA A 163 19.87 14.37 -2.56
N ALA A 164 19.28 14.36 -1.36
CA ALA A 164 19.80 13.58 -0.24
C ALA A 164 19.79 12.06 -0.49
N LEU A 165 18.76 11.55 -1.19
CA LEU A 165 18.66 10.14 -1.55
C LEU A 165 19.64 9.76 -2.67
N ALA A 166 19.87 10.65 -3.64
CA ALA A 166 20.91 10.46 -4.65
C ALA A 166 22.31 10.41 -4.01
N ASP A 167 22.62 11.34 -3.08
CA ASP A 167 23.87 11.34 -2.31
C ASP A 167 24.04 10.07 -1.45
N ALA A 168 22.93 9.49 -0.98
CA ALA A 168 22.90 8.20 -0.29
C ALA A 168 22.99 6.98 -1.24
N GLY A 169 23.18 7.20 -2.55
CA GLY A 169 23.37 6.16 -3.55
C GLY A 169 22.08 5.49 -4.01
N PHE A 170 20.94 6.20 -4.01
CA PHE A 170 19.68 5.71 -4.58
C PHE A 170 19.39 6.34 -5.95
N ASP A 171 19.18 5.49 -6.94
CA ASP A 171 18.77 5.89 -8.29
C ASP A 171 17.25 6.05 -8.35
N LEU A 172 16.76 7.26 -8.08
CA LEU A 172 15.34 7.58 -8.17
C LEU A 172 14.96 8.00 -9.59
N ALA A 173 13.91 7.39 -10.14
CA ALA A 173 13.16 8.05 -11.20
C ALA A 173 12.35 9.20 -10.58
N GLN A 174 12.39 10.38 -11.19
CA GLN A 174 11.57 11.51 -10.75
C GLN A 174 10.68 11.98 -11.90
N SER A 175 9.46 12.41 -11.57
CA SER A 175 8.70 13.25 -12.48
C SER A 175 8.02 14.40 -11.73
N ASP A 176 7.91 15.53 -12.43
CA ASP A 176 7.19 16.71 -11.95
C ASP A 176 5.75 16.75 -12.51
N GLU A 177 5.51 15.98 -13.58
CA GLU A 177 4.20 15.70 -14.17
C GLU A 177 3.79 14.25 -13.94
N MET A 178 2.48 14.02 -13.81
CA MET A 178 1.94 12.68 -13.56
C MET A 178 2.19 11.79 -14.76
N PRO A 179 2.90 10.65 -14.61
CA PRO A 179 3.06 9.70 -15.71
C PRO A 179 1.70 9.20 -16.20
N GLN A 180 1.61 8.90 -17.50
CA GLN A 180 0.42 8.32 -18.09
C GLN A 180 0.78 7.06 -18.86
N ARG A 181 0.05 5.97 -18.59
CA ARG A 181 0.29 4.67 -19.23
C ARG A 181 0.00 4.70 -20.73
N GLY A 182 -0.90 5.55 -21.19
CA GLY A 182 -1.35 5.60 -22.58
C GLY A 182 -2.14 6.86 -22.92
N PRO A 183 -2.70 6.95 -24.14
CA PRO A 183 -3.35 8.15 -24.66
C PRO A 183 -4.78 8.39 -24.11
N GLY A 184 -5.20 7.60 -23.13
CA GLY A 184 -6.52 7.75 -22.51
C GLY A 184 -6.62 9.01 -21.64
N PRO A 185 -7.80 9.31 -21.09
CA PRO A 185 -7.96 10.43 -20.18
C PRO A 185 -7.04 10.26 -18.96
N ALA A 186 -6.54 11.39 -18.45
CA ALA A 186 -5.80 11.41 -17.20
C ALA A 186 -6.65 10.78 -16.09
N THR A 187 -6.05 9.91 -15.29
CA THR A 187 -6.74 9.31 -14.14
C THR A 187 -6.20 9.80 -12.81
N GLY A 188 -5.06 10.50 -12.81
CA GLY A 188 -4.34 10.90 -11.62
C GLY A 188 -3.52 9.78 -11.00
N MET A 189 -3.39 9.81 -9.68
CA MET A 189 -2.50 8.90 -8.94
C MET A 189 -3.08 7.46 -8.87
N PRO A 190 -2.22 6.41 -8.84
CA PRO A 190 -2.63 5.01 -8.65
C PRO A 190 -3.46 4.75 -7.38
N HIS A 191 -4.14 3.60 -7.36
CA HIS A 191 -5.06 3.24 -6.28
C HIS A 191 -4.42 3.20 -4.89
N ALA A 192 -3.13 2.85 -4.80
CA ALA A 192 -2.37 2.87 -3.56
C ALA A 192 -2.42 4.25 -2.86
N PHE A 193 -2.48 5.33 -3.63
CA PHE A 193 -2.56 6.70 -3.12
C PHE A 193 -4.00 7.19 -3.05
N GLY A 194 -4.83 6.87 -4.05
CA GLY A 194 -6.25 7.20 -4.04
C GLY A 194 -6.95 6.67 -2.78
N PHE A 195 -6.57 5.47 -2.32
CA PHE A 195 -7.04 4.95 -1.03
C PHE A 195 -6.67 5.88 0.14
N VAL A 196 -5.41 6.30 0.24
CA VAL A 196 -4.97 7.22 1.31
C VAL A 196 -5.72 8.56 1.22
N TYR A 197 -5.86 9.12 0.01
CA TYR A 197 -6.54 10.40 -0.21
C TYR A 197 -8.01 10.36 0.21
N GLN A 198 -8.74 9.33 -0.22
CA GLN A 198 -10.19 9.26 0.01
C GLN A 198 -10.56 8.63 1.36
N ARG A 199 -9.77 7.68 1.87
CA ARG A 199 -10.12 6.89 3.05
C ARG A 199 -9.46 7.39 4.34
N LEU A 200 -8.18 7.76 4.28
CA LEU A 200 -7.45 8.27 5.44
C LEU A 200 -7.58 9.78 5.56
N MET A 201 -7.39 10.51 4.45
CA MET A 201 -7.43 11.98 4.42
C MET A 201 -8.84 12.53 4.11
N LYS A 202 -9.80 11.66 3.77
CA LYS A 202 -11.21 12.02 3.51
C LYS A 202 -11.36 13.18 2.52
N GLY A 203 -10.55 13.18 1.46
CA GLY A 203 -10.51 14.21 0.42
C GLY A 203 -9.79 15.50 0.82
N SER A 204 -9.48 15.70 2.10
CA SER A 204 -8.69 16.83 2.61
C SER A 204 -7.20 16.48 2.59
N VAL A 205 -6.66 16.29 1.38
CA VAL A 205 -5.29 15.80 1.18
C VAL A 205 -4.27 16.86 1.61
N LEU A 206 -3.38 16.47 2.53
CA LEU A 206 -2.27 17.30 3.00
C LEU A 206 -1.24 17.53 1.88
N PRO A 207 -0.41 18.59 1.96
CA PRO A 207 0.82 18.66 1.17
C PRO A 207 1.57 17.35 1.27
N HIS A 208 2.02 16.79 0.15
CA HIS A 208 2.66 15.47 0.19
C HIS A 208 3.74 15.24 -0.87
N VAL A 209 4.59 14.26 -0.60
CA VAL A 209 5.60 13.73 -1.53
C VAL A 209 5.34 12.23 -1.75
N PRO A 210 4.76 11.84 -2.90
CA PRO A 210 4.59 10.45 -3.31
C PRO A 210 5.92 9.74 -3.62
N PHE A 211 6.07 8.51 -3.13
CA PHE A 211 7.07 7.55 -3.55
C PHE A 211 6.42 6.24 -3.97
N MET A 212 6.88 5.67 -5.08
CA MET A 212 6.48 4.34 -5.54
C MET A 212 7.65 3.37 -5.51
N LEU A 213 7.38 2.15 -5.04
CA LEU A 213 8.24 1.00 -5.21
C LEU A 213 7.66 0.09 -6.28
N ASN A 214 8.51 -0.46 -7.15
CA ASN A 214 8.07 -1.55 -8.01
C ASN A 214 7.96 -2.85 -7.22
N THR A 215 6.75 -3.20 -6.82
CA THR A 215 6.50 -4.44 -6.08
C THR A 215 6.12 -5.61 -6.98
N PHE A 216 5.60 -5.36 -8.19
CA PHE A 216 5.00 -6.41 -9.04
C PHE A 216 5.86 -6.89 -10.21
N TYR A 217 6.64 -6.01 -10.84
CA TYR A 217 7.07 -6.25 -12.22
C TYR A 217 8.57 -6.55 -12.31
N PRO A 218 8.98 -7.81 -12.58
CA PRO A 218 10.38 -8.12 -12.75
C PRO A 218 10.99 -7.38 -13.96
N PRO A 219 12.34 -7.23 -14.01
CA PRO A 219 13.31 -7.84 -13.11
C PRO A 219 13.80 -6.91 -11.98
N ASN A 220 13.30 -5.68 -11.88
CA ASN A 220 13.91 -4.63 -11.04
C ASN A 220 13.12 -4.29 -9.76
N GLN A 221 12.37 -5.24 -9.21
CA GLN A 221 11.75 -5.06 -7.88
C GLN A 221 12.86 -4.92 -6.83
N PRO A 222 12.88 -3.86 -5.99
CA PRO A 222 13.88 -3.73 -4.95
C PRO A 222 13.73 -4.87 -3.94
N ARG A 223 14.86 -5.41 -3.49
CA ARG A 223 14.87 -6.44 -2.43
C ARG A 223 14.47 -5.85 -1.08
N ALA A 224 13.96 -6.67 -0.18
CA ALA A 224 13.53 -6.26 1.16
C ALA A 224 14.58 -5.41 1.90
N GLY A 225 15.84 -5.86 1.92
CA GLY A 225 16.94 -5.10 2.51
C GLY A 225 17.18 -3.72 1.88
N ARG A 226 17.01 -3.59 0.55
CA ARG A 226 17.14 -2.30 -0.14
C ARG A 226 15.99 -1.34 0.23
N CYS A 227 14.78 -1.87 0.45
CA CYS A 227 13.66 -1.08 0.95
C CYS A 227 13.91 -0.57 2.39
N MET A 228 14.50 -1.41 3.25
CA MET A 228 14.91 -0.98 4.60
C MET A 228 15.97 0.13 4.55
N ASP A 229 17.00 -0.01 3.71
CA ASP A 229 18.04 1.00 3.53
C ASP A 229 17.47 2.32 3.01
N PHE A 230 16.52 2.24 2.07
CA PHE A 230 15.80 3.39 1.54
C PHE A 230 15.05 4.14 2.65
N GLY A 231 14.34 3.43 3.53
CA GLY A 231 13.65 4.02 4.68
C GLY A 231 14.59 4.78 5.62
N ARG A 232 15.76 4.20 5.94
CA ARG A 232 16.76 4.89 6.77
C ARG A 232 17.31 6.15 6.12
N ALA A 233 17.63 6.08 4.83
CA ALA A 233 18.10 7.23 4.08
C ALA A 233 17.02 8.33 4.02
N LEU A 234 15.75 7.94 3.83
CA LEU A 234 14.61 8.85 3.85
C LEU A 234 14.45 9.55 5.20
N ALA A 235 14.56 8.83 6.33
CA ALA A 235 14.49 9.44 7.66
C ALA A 235 15.60 10.46 7.90
N ARG A 236 16.84 10.14 7.52
CA ARG A 236 17.96 11.10 7.60
C ARG A 236 17.75 12.32 6.70
N ALA A 237 17.25 12.12 5.48
CA ALA A 237 16.92 13.20 4.57
C ALA A 237 15.85 14.12 5.16
N VAL A 238 14.78 13.56 5.75
CA VAL A 238 13.75 14.35 6.46
C VAL A 238 14.38 15.15 7.61
N ALA A 239 15.19 14.53 8.46
CA ALA A 239 15.83 15.21 9.60
C ALA A 239 16.75 16.38 9.16
N ALA A 240 17.38 16.25 7.99
CA ALA A 240 18.25 17.28 7.40
C ALA A 240 17.47 18.48 6.81
N TRP A 241 16.14 18.41 6.68
CA TRP A 241 15.35 19.55 6.22
C TRP A 241 15.43 20.72 7.22
N PRO A 242 15.77 21.95 6.78
CA PRO A 242 16.12 23.03 7.69
C PRO A 242 14.93 23.58 8.49
N GLN A 243 13.75 23.68 7.87
CA GLN A 243 12.57 24.27 8.53
C GLN A 243 11.94 23.28 9.51
N ALA A 244 11.16 23.77 10.47
CA ALA A 244 10.39 22.90 11.35
C ALA A 244 9.15 22.39 10.61
N LEU A 245 9.13 21.11 10.26
CA LEU A 245 7.96 20.43 9.71
C LEU A 245 7.65 19.18 10.54
N ARG A 246 6.36 18.94 10.75
CA ARG A 246 5.79 17.72 11.30
C ARG A 246 5.45 16.79 10.14
N VAL A 247 6.27 15.77 9.94
CA VAL A 247 6.16 14.85 8.80
C VAL A 247 5.43 13.59 9.23
N ALA A 248 4.46 13.14 8.42
CA ALA A 248 3.93 11.78 8.52
C ALA A 248 4.50 10.89 7.42
N LEU A 249 4.84 9.65 7.76
CA LEU A 249 5.16 8.61 6.78
C LEU A 249 3.98 7.65 6.67
N ILE A 250 3.54 7.34 5.46
CA ILE A 250 2.37 6.47 5.23
C ILE A 250 2.76 5.36 4.26
N ALA A 251 2.72 4.11 4.72
CA ALA A 251 2.82 2.93 3.86
C ALA A 251 1.42 2.50 3.42
N SER A 252 1.25 2.30 2.13
CA SER A 252 0.00 1.84 1.53
C SER A 252 0.23 0.54 0.76
N GLY A 253 -0.40 -0.56 1.19
CA GLY A 253 -0.36 -1.85 0.49
C GLY A 253 -0.37 -3.05 1.45
N GLY A 254 -0.23 -4.25 0.89
CA GLY A 254 -0.11 -5.48 1.67
C GLY A 254 -1.39 -5.89 2.44
N LEU A 255 -1.36 -6.90 3.31
CA LEU A 255 -0.26 -7.86 3.47
C LEU A 255 -0.43 -9.01 2.46
N SER A 256 -0.50 -10.27 2.89
CA SER A 256 -0.65 -11.40 1.98
C SER A 256 -1.94 -11.35 1.16
N HIS A 257 -1.78 -11.43 -0.18
CA HIS A 257 -2.86 -11.57 -1.16
C HIS A 257 -2.31 -11.95 -2.55
N PHE A 258 -3.03 -12.66 -3.42
CA PHE A 258 -4.44 -13.07 -3.31
C PHE A 258 -4.70 -14.32 -2.48
N VAL A 259 -3.66 -14.99 -1.96
CA VAL A 259 -3.79 -16.09 -0.98
C VAL A 259 -3.28 -15.61 0.37
N ILE A 260 -4.12 -15.75 1.41
CA ILE A 260 -3.76 -15.29 2.76
C ILE A 260 -2.84 -16.31 3.45
N ASP A 261 -1.71 -15.82 3.95
CA ASP A 261 -0.78 -16.53 4.84
C ASP A 261 -0.61 -15.77 6.17
N GLU A 262 -1.48 -16.08 7.13
CA GLU A 262 -1.43 -15.43 8.44
C GLU A 262 -0.13 -15.68 9.20
N THR A 263 0.57 -16.79 8.92
CA THR A 263 1.84 -17.10 9.60
C THR A 263 2.91 -16.10 9.16
N PHE A 264 3.03 -15.88 7.85
CA PHE A 264 3.91 -14.86 7.29
C PHE A 264 3.51 -13.46 7.76
N ASP A 265 2.23 -13.11 7.66
CA ASP A 265 1.76 -11.76 8.00
C ASP A 265 2.04 -11.41 9.47
N ARG A 266 1.77 -12.34 10.40
CA ARG A 266 2.02 -12.14 11.83
C ARG A 266 3.52 -12.03 12.12
N ALA A 267 4.36 -12.82 11.45
CA ALA A 267 5.81 -12.73 11.59
C ALA A 267 6.34 -11.37 11.08
N LEU A 268 5.82 -10.88 9.94
CA LEU A 268 6.16 -9.57 9.40
C LEU A 268 5.77 -8.43 10.36
N LEU A 269 4.55 -8.45 10.88
CA LEU A 269 4.07 -7.46 11.84
C LEU A 269 4.85 -7.52 13.17
N ASP A 270 5.21 -8.72 13.64
CA ASP A 270 6.03 -8.90 14.84
C ASP A 270 7.46 -8.38 14.66
N ALA A 271 8.07 -8.68 13.52
CA ALA A 271 9.41 -8.22 13.18
C ALA A 271 9.46 -6.68 13.08
N MET A 272 8.46 -6.04 12.46
CA MET A 272 8.37 -4.57 12.44
C MET A 272 8.20 -3.98 13.85
N ARG A 273 7.36 -4.59 14.69
CA ARG A 273 7.12 -4.13 16.07
C ARG A 273 8.36 -4.28 16.96
N ARG A 274 9.11 -5.36 16.78
CA ARG A 274 10.36 -5.63 17.52
C ARG A 274 11.59 -4.98 16.91
N ARG A 275 11.46 -4.32 15.75
CA ARG A 275 12.58 -3.79 14.95
C ARG A 275 13.61 -4.89 14.62
N ASP A 276 13.13 -6.09 14.31
CA ASP A 276 13.96 -7.24 13.95
C ASP A 276 14.47 -7.08 12.51
N GLU A 277 15.59 -6.37 12.38
CA GLU A 277 16.15 -6.03 11.07
C GLU A 277 16.61 -7.24 10.28
N ASP A 278 17.22 -8.22 10.94
CA ASP A 278 17.72 -9.42 10.27
C ASP A 278 16.56 -10.17 9.63
N TRP A 279 15.44 -10.31 10.33
CA TRP A 279 14.23 -10.90 9.78
C TRP A 279 13.67 -10.07 8.61
N LEU A 280 13.51 -8.75 8.77
CA LEU A 280 12.92 -7.87 7.75
C LEU A 280 13.76 -7.79 6.48
N ARG A 281 15.09 -7.80 6.61
CA ARG A 281 16.03 -7.80 5.48
C ARG A 281 16.13 -9.18 4.82
N GLY A 282 15.93 -10.23 5.60
CA GLY A 282 16.06 -11.64 5.21
C GLY A 282 14.78 -12.28 4.65
N ILE A 283 13.70 -11.52 4.45
CA ILE A 283 12.47 -12.04 3.83
C ILE A 283 12.81 -12.65 2.46
N ASP A 284 12.39 -13.90 2.25
CA ASP A 284 12.55 -14.55 0.97
C ASP A 284 11.68 -13.87 -0.10
N GLU A 285 12.33 -13.43 -1.19
CA GLU A 285 11.68 -12.79 -2.33
C GLU A 285 10.64 -13.72 -3.00
N ALA A 286 10.78 -15.04 -2.87
CA ALA A 286 9.78 -16.00 -3.33
C ALA A 286 8.44 -15.90 -2.54
N THR A 287 8.45 -15.30 -1.35
CA THR A 287 7.24 -15.01 -0.56
C THR A 287 6.58 -13.71 -1.02
N LEU A 288 7.37 -12.72 -1.47
CA LEU A 288 6.93 -11.39 -1.86
C LEU A 288 6.49 -11.34 -3.33
N GLN A 289 5.50 -12.17 -3.68
CA GLN A 289 4.98 -12.32 -5.04
C GLN A 289 3.54 -11.80 -5.15
N SER A 290 3.13 -11.43 -6.36
CA SER A 290 1.77 -10.91 -6.64
C SER A 290 1.40 -9.79 -5.65
N GLY A 291 0.17 -9.79 -5.12
CA GLY A 291 -0.28 -8.84 -4.11
C GLY A 291 0.57 -8.78 -2.85
N THR A 292 1.04 -9.94 -2.35
CA THR A 292 1.90 -10.02 -1.14
C THR A 292 3.18 -9.20 -1.28
N SER A 293 3.66 -8.96 -2.51
CA SER A 293 4.83 -8.11 -2.77
C SER A 293 4.69 -6.68 -2.23
N GLU A 294 3.46 -6.18 -2.07
CA GLU A 294 3.18 -4.85 -1.53
C GLU A 294 3.52 -4.69 -0.05
N CYS A 295 3.79 -5.79 0.67
CA CYS A 295 4.44 -5.73 1.98
C CYS A 295 5.74 -4.91 1.94
N LYS A 296 6.41 -4.85 0.78
CA LYS A 296 7.61 -4.01 0.59
C LYS A 296 7.37 -2.52 0.81
N ASN A 297 6.14 -2.01 0.63
CA ASN A 297 5.84 -0.60 0.90
C ASN A 297 5.92 -0.25 2.39
N TRP A 298 5.74 -1.24 3.26
CA TRP A 298 5.82 -1.07 4.71
C TRP A 298 7.27 -0.97 5.20
N LEU A 299 8.21 -1.65 4.53
CA LEU A 299 9.60 -1.75 4.99
C LEU A 299 10.29 -0.38 5.09
N PRO A 300 10.21 0.54 4.10
CA PRO A 300 10.81 1.86 4.23
C PRO A 300 10.19 2.68 5.36
N VAL A 301 8.87 2.59 5.55
CA VAL A 301 8.17 3.36 6.58
C VAL A 301 8.52 2.83 7.97
N ALA A 302 8.54 1.50 8.16
CA ALA A 302 8.96 0.88 9.42
C ALA A 302 10.42 1.24 9.75
N ALA A 303 11.33 1.13 8.78
CA ALA A 303 12.74 1.48 8.97
C ALA A 303 12.93 2.97 9.28
N ALA A 304 12.23 3.85 8.58
CA ALA A 304 12.30 5.29 8.79
C ALA A 304 11.72 5.70 10.16
N CYS A 305 10.62 5.09 10.58
CA CYS A 305 10.03 5.32 11.90
C CYS A 305 10.95 4.82 13.02
N ALA A 306 11.57 3.65 12.85
CA ALA A 306 12.55 3.12 13.80
C ALA A 306 13.79 4.03 13.91
N GLU A 307 14.31 4.54 12.78
CA GLU A 307 15.41 5.53 12.75
C GLU A 307 15.01 6.84 13.47
N ALA A 308 13.75 7.25 13.33
CA ALA A 308 13.18 8.42 14.03
C ALA A 308 12.84 8.15 15.51
N GLY A 309 13.03 6.92 15.99
CA GLY A 309 12.77 6.53 17.38
C GLY A 309 11.32 6.18 17.71
N LEU A 310 10.40 6.16 16.73
CA LEU A 310 8.99 5.87 16.94
C LEU A 310 8.72 4.37 17.13
N GLU A 311 7.76 4.02 17.98
CA GLU A 311 7.38 2.65 18.29
C GLU A 311 6.12 2.23 17.56
N MET A 312 6.10 1.00 17.04
CA MET A 312 4.95 0.47 16.32
C MET A 312 3.87 0.00 17.29
N GLU A 313 2.65 0.49 17.07
CA GLU A 313 1.41 -0.04 17.61
C GLU A 313 0.62 -0.70 16.46
N LEU A 314 0.30 -1.98 16.61
CA LEU A 314 -0.63 -2.66 15.71
C LEU A 314 -2.06 -2.27 16.10
N VAL A 315 -2.78 -1.61 15.19
CA VAL A 315 -4.18 -1.22 15.40
C VAL A 315 -5.08 -2.43 15.19
N ASP A 316 -4.95 -3.12 14.06
CA ASP A 316 -5.60 -4.41 13.85
C ASP A 316 -4.91 -5.23 12.73
N TYR A 317 -5.11 -6.54 12.77
CA TYR A 317 -4.85 -7.48 11.69
C TYR A 317 -6.13 -8.28 11.40
N VAL A 318 -6.66 -8.13 10.19
CA VAL A 318 -7.94 -8.69 9.76
C VAL A 318 -7.75 -9.53 8.50
N PRO A 319 -7.70 -10.86 8.61
CA PRO A 319 -7.57 -11.73 7.45
C PRO A 319 -8.92 -11.89 6.72
N CYS A 320 -9.18 -11.01 5.75
CA CYS A 320 -10.44 -10.94 5.01
C CYS A 320 -10.50 -11.99 3.89
N TYR A 321 -10.72 -13.24 4.30
CA TYR A 321 -11.00 -14.34 3.39
C TYR A 321 -12.28 -14.11 2.58
N ARG A 322 -12.27 -14.59 1.33
CA ARG A 322 -13.43 -14.59 0.44
C ARG A 322 -13.74 -15.96 -0.18
N SER A 323 -12.90 -16.96 0.05
CA SER A 323 -13.15 -18.34 -0.36
C SER A 323 -12.52 -19.38 0.57
N HIS A 324 -12.99 -20.62 0.48
CA HIS A 324 -12.43 -21.78 1.18
C HIS A 324 -11.04 -22.20 0.67
N ALA A 325 -10.62 -21.76 -0.52
CA ALA A 325 -9.23 -21.92 -0.99
C ALA A 325 -8.25 -20.98 -0.28
N GLY A 326 -8.77 -20.15 0.62
CA GLY A 326 -7.98 -19.18 1.35
C GLY A 326 -7.61 -17.94 0.53
N THR A 327 -8.33 -17.70 -0.57
CA THR A 327 -8.19 -16.47 -1.33
C THR A 327 -8.85 -15.30 -0.59
N GLY A 328 -8.31 -14.11 -0.77
CA GLY A 328 -8.73 -12.92 -0.03
C GLY A 328 -7.65 -11.84 -0.03
N THR A 329 -7.71 -10.98 0.97
CA THR A 329 -6.65 -10.03 1.28
C THR A 329 -6.54 -9.90 2.80
N ALA A 330 -5.35 -10.13 3.33
CA ALA A 330 -5.06 -9.88 4.73
C ALA A 330 -4.83 -8.38 4.95
N MET A 331 -5.65 -7.79 5.80
CA MET A 331 -5.61 -6.36 6.08
C MET A 331 -4.81 -6.10 7.34
N ALA A 332 -3.91 -5.14 7.30
CA ALA A 332 -3.18 -4.68 8.47
C ALA A 332 -3.24 -3.16 8.59
N PHE A 333 -3.30 -2.70 9.83
CA PHE A 333 -3.35 -1.29 10.19
C PHE A 333 -2.41 -1.06 11.36
N ALA A 334 -1.47 -0.13 11.21
CA ALA A 334 -0.51 0.18 12.25
C ALA A 334 -0.20 1.67 12.32
N ALA A 335 0.24 2.11 13.49
CA ALA A 335 0.74 3.46 13.71
C ALA A 335 2.13 3.39 14.38
N TRP A 336 2.99 4.35 14.07
CA TRP A 336 4.25 4.57 14.79
C TRP A 336 4.21 5.94 15.47
N ARG A 337 4.49 5.98 16.77
CA ARG A 337 4.43 7.20 17.60
C ARG A 337 5.56 7.25 18.63
#